data_AF-A0A3D9AES0-F1
#
_entry.id   AF-A0A3D9AES0-F1
#
_cell.length_a   1.000
_cell.length_b   1.000
_cell.length_c   1.000
_cell.angle_alpha   90.00
_cell.angle_beta   90.00
_cell.angle_gamma   90.00
#
_symmetry.space_group_name_H-M   'P 1'
#
loop_
_entity.id
_entity.type
_entity.pdbx_description
1 polymer ?
#
loop_
_entity_poly.entity_id
_entity_poly.type
_entity_poly.pdbx_seq_one_letter_code
_entity_poly.pdbx_strand_id
1 'polypeptide(L)'
;MEINKVHSDLKEIYKDKNVDKKFNFTFEYEDGDEKFLLMKLLKKGYWSVMPFAFSADNILAFQLNPNKERFQDTSIVSFNNTYQECFMISPNVKGIIPLTNLIFMHKEYFRKRLQDTIDEVILSSKPFFDYFGGGDLEFFKEFLLSESNQQRFENAEEHKENFYKEFWSHYYNTPENTKAFELFDKLIQRLTYLPEYEDVDHDYGLWNNYIGNVLAKRAYSKIKIEDKDKWKHYWRCAQLPHGFDADGNRFEEYTIHLGWSNSILDSIADSFDSEWESKYAMFPEEVKKHPLFEATEAIRKVGGYAGDLHIKAAVILEKEYNDPIGCWNALLSASYWAGKKGDLDLVEMCWGLAIDLSRTHGWTEIHNVLSEQMEFYYHYKDKI
;
A
#
# COMPACT_ATOMS: atom_id res chain seq x y z
N MET A 1 16.64 -21.05 6.66
CA MET A 1 15.20 -20.75 6.80
C MET A 1 14.88 -19.56 5.95
N GLU A 2 13.92 -19.71 5.05
CA GLU A 2 13.46 -18.71 4.08
C GLU A 2 12.19 -18.03 4.62
N ILE A 3 11.91 -16.81 4.15
CA ILE A 3 10.77 -16.02 4.64
C ILE A 3 9.42 -16.51 4.10
N ASN A 4 9.41 -16.92 2.83
CA ASN A 4 8.27 -17.52 2.14
C ASN A 4 8.79 -18.21 0.88
N LYS A 5 7.97 -19.12 0.34
CA LYS A 5 8.34 -19.90 -0.86
C LYS A 5 8.50 -19.05 -2.12
N VAL A 6 7.67 -18.03 -2.33
CA VAL A 6 7.69 -17.20 -3.56
C VAL A 6 9.04 -16.49 -3.71
N HIS A 7 9.52 -15.86 -2.64
CA HIS A 7 10.82 -15.21 -2.60
C HIS A 7 11.97 -16.18 -2.93
N SER A 8 11.94 -17.39 -2.35
CA SER A 8 12.96 -18.42 -2.58
C SER A 8 12.97 -18.94 -4.01
N ASP A 9 11.79 -19.28 -4.54
CA ASP A 9 11.65 -19.79 -5.91
C ASP A 9 12.12 -18.75 -6.93
N LEU A 10 11.71 -17.48 -6.79
CA LEU A 10 12.12 -16.40 -7.71
C LEU A 10 13.63 -16.12 -7.63
N LYS A 11 14.21 -16.16 -6.43
CA LYS A 11 15.65 -16.06 -6.22
C LYS A 11 16.41 -17.15 -6.98
N GLU A 12 15.99 -18.40 -6.88
CA GLU A 12 16.63 -19.50 -7.63
C GLU A 12 16.38 -19.40 -9.14
N ILE A 13 15.17 -19.02 -9.58
CA ILE A 13 14.86 -18.81 -11.00
C ILE A 13 15.79 -17.76 -11.64
N TYR A 14 16.14 -16.71 -10.88
CA TYR A 14 16.91 -15.57 -11.37
C TYR A 14 18.37 -15.54 -10.92
N LYS A 15 18.82 -16.59 -10.26
CA LYS A 15 20.22 -16.78 -9.88
C LYS A 15 21.15 -16.64 -11.09
N ASP A 16 22.22 -15.88 -10.91
CA ASP A 16 23.22 -15.56 -11.94
C ASP A 16 22.67 -14.82 -13.18
N LYS A 17 21.40 -14.36 -13.16
CA LYS A 17 20.81 -13.57 -14.25
C LYS A 17 20.87 -12.08 -13.91
N ASN A 18 21.45 -11.28 -14.82
CA ASN A 18 21.45 -9.83 -14.68
C ASN A 18 20.07 -9.25 -15.06
N VAL A 19 19.17 -9.16 -14.08
CA VAL A 19 17.81 -8.63 -14.25
C VAL A 19 17.58 -7.28 -13.59
N ASP A 20 18.42 -6.87 -12.63
CA ASP A 20 18.31 -5.57 -11.94
C ASP A 20 18.10 -4.44 -12.95
N LYS A 21 19.00 -4.32 -13.91
CA LYS A 21 18.93 -3.22 -14.87
C LYS A 21 17.83 -3.36 -15.95
N LYS A 22 17.14 -4.50 -16.00
CA LYS A 22 16.04 -4.79 -16.93
C LYS A 22 14.69 -4.53 -16.26
N PHE A 23 14.58 -4.88 -14.98
CA PHE A 23 13.34 -4.78 -14.21
C PHE A 23 13.35 -3.57 -13.25
N ASN A 24 14.50 -2.95 -13.00
CA ASN A 24 14.77 -2.01 -11.90
C ASN A 24 14.47 -2.58 -10.51
N PHE A 25 14.61 -3.89 -10.38
CA PHE A 25 14.60 -4.64 -9.12
C PHE A 25 15.32 -5.98 -9.29
N THR A 26 15.77 -6.53 -8.18
CA THR A 26 16.49 -7.80 -8.06
C THR A 26 15.77 -8.75 -7.09
N PHE A 27 16.06 -10.04 -7.19
CA PHE A 27 15.53 -11.08 -6.30
C PHE A 27 16.52 -11.48 -5.20
N GLU A 28 17.74 -10.95 -5.25
CA GLU A 28 18.75 -11.08 -4.19
C GLU A 28 19.18 -9.69 -3.75
N TYR A 29 19.17 -9.41 -2.45
CA TYR A 29 19.67 -8.14 -1.96
C TYR A 29 21.21 -8.12 -1.98
N GLU A 30 21.79 -7.30 -2.86
CA GLU A 30 23.24 -7.27 -3.13
C GLU A 30 24.02 -6.37 -2.17
N ASP A 31 23.36 -5.41 -1.50
CA ASP A 31 24.01 -4.33 -0.75
C ASP A 31 24.15 -4.60 0.76
N GLY A 32 23.78 -5.79 1.26
CA GLY A 32 23.89 -6.10 2.69
C GLY A 32 23.20 -7.39 3.14
N ASP A 33 22.78 -7.42 4.41
CA ASP A 33 22.09 -8.57 5.00
C ASP A 33 20.58 -8.54 4.69
N GLU A 34 20.20 -9.32 3.67
CA GLU A 34 18.81 -9.54 3.26
C GLU A 34 17.90 -9.91 4.46
N LYS A 35 18.37 -10.77 5.38
CA LYS A 35 17.57 -11.21 6.52
C LYS A 35 17.36 -10.08 7.52
N PHE A 36 18.35 -9.22 7.69
CA PHE A 36 18.21 -8.02 8.52
C PHE A 36 17.11 -7.10 7.99
N LEU A 37 17.07 -6.86 6.68
CA LEU A 37 16.03 -6.05 6.05
C LEU A 37 14.63 -6.66 6.23
N LEU A 38 14.49 -7.96 5.95
CA LEU A 38 13.24 -8.69 6.12
C LEU A 38 12.78 -8.73 7.59
N MET A 39 13.68 -8.97 8.54
CA MET A 39 13.37 -8.94 9.97
C MET A 39 12.97 -7.54 10.43
N LYS A 40 13.61 -6.50 9.90
CA LYS A 40 13.27 -5.11 10.22
C LYS A 40 11.88 -4.75 9.73
N LEU A 41 11.48 -5.19 8.53
CA LEU A 41 10.12 -5.04 8.01
C LEU A 41 9.08 -5.67 8.95
N LEU A 42 9.30 -6.92 9.37
CA LEU A 42 8.39 -7.65 10.27
C LEU A 42 8.31 -7.01 11.67
N LYS A 43 9.47 -6.67 12.27
CA LYS A 43 9.55 -5.95 13.57
C LYS A 43 8.88 -4.57 13.52
N LYS A 44 8.70 -3.99 12.33
CA LYS A 44 7.97 -2.72 12.12
C LYS A 44 6.46 -2.89 11.95
N GLY A 45 5.95 -4.11 12.05
CA GLY A 45 4.52 -4.39 12.03
C GLY A 45 3.95 -4.70 10.65
N TYR A 46 4.79 -4.81 9.61
CA TYR A 46 4.38 -5.12 8.24
C TYR A 46 4.40 -6.63 7.97
N TRP A 47 3.79 -7.43 8.84
CA TRP A 47 3.58 -8.86 8.60
C TRP A 47 2.50 -9.12 7.53
N SER A 48 1.70 -8.12 7.19
CA SER A 48 0.58 -8.21 6.24
C SER A 48 0.98 -8.10 4.76
N VAL A 49 2.26 -8.33 4.47
CA VAL A 49 2.80 -8.35 3.11
C VAL A 49 3.69 -9.56 2.91
N MET A 50 3.80 -10.01 1.66
CA MET A 50 4.70 -11.09 1.26
C MET A 50 5.86 -10.54 0.42
N PRO A 51 7.05 -10.32 1.01
CA PRO A 51 8.23 -9.86 0.28
C PRO A 51 8.62 -10.83 -0.83
N PHE A 52 9.04 -10.32 -1.98
CA PHE A 52 9.50 -11.16 -3.09
C PHE A 52 10.71 -10.60 -3.87
N ALA A 53 10.99 -9.30 -3.79
CA ALA A 53 12.10 -8.67 -4.51
C ALA A 53 12.58 -7.39 -3.81
N PHE A 54 13.65 -6.80 -4.33
CA PHE A 54 14.29 -5.60 -3.81
C PHE A 54 14.57 -4.58 -4.92
N SER A 55 14.35 -3.30 -4.67
CA SER A 55 14.70 -2.21 -5.59
C SER A 55 15.57 -1.20 -4.84
N ALA A 56 16.89 -1.26 -5.07
CA ALA A 56 17.88 -0.69 -4.15
C ALA A 56 17.62 -1.19 -2.71
N ASP A 57 17.56 -0.29 -1.73
CA ASP A 57 17.26 -0.62 -0.32
C ASP A 57 15.78 -0.86 -0.02
N ASN A 58 14.91 -0.79 -1.03
CA ASN A 58 13.47 -0.94 -0.84
C ASN A 58 13.04 -2.39 -1.01
N ILE A 59 12.11 -2.85 -0.17
CA ILE A 59 11.47 -4.17 -0.34
C ILE A 59 10.25 -3.99 -1.25
N LEU A 60 10.12 -4.88 -2.24
CA LEU A 60 8.89 -5.08 -2.99
C LEU A 60 8.14 -6.28 -2.41
N ALA A 61 6.85 -6.10 -2.15
CA ALA A 61 6.02 -7.13 -1.55
C ALA A 61 4.60 -7.12 -2.10
N PHE A 62 3.97 -8.28 -2.14
CA PHE A 62 2.53 -8.40 -2.35
C PHE A 62 1.80 -7.97 -1.08
N GLN A 63 0.80 -7.10 -1.20
CA GLN A 63 -0.08 -6.78 -0.09
C GLN A 63 -1.06 -7.93 0.12
N LEU A 64 -1.12 -8.49 1.33
CA LEU A 64 -2.11 -9.52 1.65
C LEU A 64 -3.49 -8.86 1.77
N ASN A 65 -4.41 -9.24 0.90
CA ASN A 65 -5.74 -8.64 0.82
C ASN A 65 -6.81 -9.73 0.94
N PRO A 66 -7.60 -9.74 2.03
CA PRO A 66 -8.67 -10.72 2.23
C PRO A 66 -9.74 -10.75 1.13
N ASN A 67 -9.86 -9.68 0.33
CA ASN A 67 -10.79 -9.58 -0.79
C ASN A 67 -10.22 -10.14 -2.12
N LYS A 68 -8.98 -10.68 -2.11
CA LYS A 68 -8.34 -11.27 -3.29
C LYS A 68 -8.08 -12.75 -3.04
N GLU A 69 -8.49 -13.59 -3.98
CA GLU A 69 -8.29 -15.04 -3.90
C GLU A 69 -6.87 -15.49 -4.24
N ARG A 70 -6.10 -14.66 -4.96
CA ARG A 70 -4.75 -14.99 -5.44
C ARG A 70 -3.80 -13.83 -5.29
N PHE A 71 -2.58 -14.10 -4.83
CA PHE A 71 -1.53 -13.07 -4.74
C PHE A 71 -1.17 -12.40 -6.06
N GLN A 72 -1.29 -13.11 -7.18
CA GLN A 72 -0.98 -12.51 -8.49
C GLN A 72 -1.88 -11.33 -8.86
N ASP A 73 -3.07 -11.25 -8.26
CA ASP A 73 -4.08 -10.21 -8.50
C ASP A 73 -4.12 -9.14 -7.40
N THR A 74 -3.19 -9.22 -6.44
CA THR A 74 -3.05 -8.22 -5.38
C THR A 74 -2.04 -7.14 -5.74
N SER A 75 -2.20 -5.97 -5.13
CA SER A 75 -1.27 -4.85 -5.29
C SER A 75 0.14 -5.24 -4.84
N ILE A 76 1.13 -4.73 -5.55
CA ILE A 76 2.52 -4.74 -5.11
C ILE A 76 2.81 -3.38 -4.50
N VAL A 77 3.37 -3.42 -3.29
CA VAL A 77 3.79 -2.26 -2.53
C VAL A 77 5.31 -2.20 -2.47
N SER A 78 5.83 -0.99 -2.37
CA SER A 78 7.24 -0.70 -2.16
C SER A 78 7.43 -0.04 -0.80
N PHE A 79 8.45 -0.50 -0.07
CA PHE A 79 8.80 0.01 1.25
C PHE A 79 10.10 0.79 1.21
N ASN A 80 10.09 2.05 1.66
CA ASN A 80 11.23 2.95 1.52
C ASN A 80 12.11 3.11 2.77
N ASN A 81 13.35 3.61 2.56
CA ASN A 81 14.23 4.32 3.51
C ASN A 81 14.33 3.74 4.94
N THR A 82 14.27 2.42 5.08
CA THR A 82 14.19 1.66 6.34
C THR A 82 12.82 1.64 7.08
N TYR A 83 11.75 1.46 6.30
CA TYR A 83 10.39 0.97 6.61
C TYR A 83 9.49 1.89 7.43
N GLN A 84 9.51 3.20 7.17
CA GLN A 84 8.61 4.11 7.88
C GLN A 84 7.17 4.09 7.34
N GLU A 85 6.96 3.77 6.06
CA GLU A 85 5.66 3.67 5.38
C GLU A 85 5.80 2.78 4.11
N CYS A 86 4.68 2.40 3.48
CA CYS A 86 4.70 1.79 2.14
C CYS A 86 3.68 2.42 1.19
N PHE A 87 3.94 2.27 -0.11
CA PHE A 87 3.07 2.78 -1.16
C PHE A 87 2.87 1.72 -2.25
N MET A 88 1.66 1.69 -2.80
CA MET A 88 1.33 0.85 -3.94
C MET A 88 2.11 1.32 -5.18
N ILE A 89 2.95 0.45 -5.72
CA ILE A 89 3.76 0.71 -6.92
C ILE A 89 3.16 0.04 -8.16
N SER A 90 2.36 -1.01 -7.98
CA SER A 90 1.74 -1.74 -9.07
C SER A 90 0.41 -2.36 -8.66
N PRO A 91 -0.59 -2.43 -9.56
CA PRO A 91 -1.86 -3.07 -9.24
C PRO A 91 -1.77 -4.59 -9.09
N ASN A 92 -0.79 -5.23 -9.73
CA ASN A 92 -0.64 -6.69 -9.78
C ASN A 92 0.71 -7.10 -10.41
N VAL A 93 0.97 -8.40 -10.47
CA VAL A 93 2.18 -9.00 -11.08
C VAL A 93 2.43 -8.52 -12.51
N LYS A 94 1.38 -8.34 -13.33
CA LYS A 94 1.53 -7.99 -14.75
C LYS A 94 2.09 -6.59 -14.93
N GLY A 95 1.77 -5.68 -14.00
CA GLY A 95 2.18 -4.29 -14.07
C GLY A 95 3.56 -3.99 -13.47
N ILE A 96 4.19 -4.90 -12.72
CA ILE A 96 5.35 -4.53 -11.88
C ILE A 96 6.58 -4.14 -12.71
N ILE A 97 6.98 -4.95 -13.70
CA ILE A 97 8.14 -4.68 -14.55
C ILE A 97 7.94 -3.37 -15.37
N PRO A 98 6.77 -3.15 -16.02
CA PRO A 98 6.47 -1.89 -16.69
C PRO A 98 6.48 -0.67 -15.75
N LEU A 99 5.80 -0.74 -14.60
CA LEU A 99 5.64 0.42 -13.70
C LEU A 99 6.93 0.80 -12.97
N THR A 100 7.76 -0.17 -12.61
CA THR A 100 9.09 0.09 -12.03
C THR A 100 10.04 0.75 -13.05
N ASN A 101 9.96 0.36 -14.32
CA ASN A 101 10.68 1.04 -15.39
C ASN A 101 10.12 2.44 -15.68
N LEU A 102 8.79 2.61 -15.64
CA LEU A 102 8.13 3.89 -15.90
C LEU A 102 8.66 5.02 -15.01
N ILE A 103 9.01 4.72 -13.76
CA ILE A 103 9.62 5.67 -12.81
C ILE A 103 10.84 6.38 -13.43
N PHE A 104 11.62 5.72 -14.27
CA PHE A 104 12.83 6.26 -14.87
C PHE A 104 12.68 6.71 -16.33
N MET A 105 11.53 6.46 -16.97
CA MET A 105 11.34 6.75 -18.40
C MET A 105 11.34 8.24 -18.77
N HIS A 106 11.12 9.12 -17.79
CA HIS A 106 11.29 10.57 -17.96
C HIS A 106 12.76 10.94 -18.26
N LYS A 107 13.73 10.10 -17.84
CA LYS A 107 15.16 10.29 -18.08
C LYS A 107 15.58 9.63 -19.38
N GLU A 108 16.11 10.43 -20.30
CA GLU A 108 16.51 9.98 -21.64
C GLU A 108 17.46 8.77 -21.63
N TYR A 109 18.48 8.76 -20.76
CA TYR A 109 19.44 7.66 -20.67
C TYR A 109 18.76 6.32 -20.38
N PHE A 110 17.91 6.28 -19.35
CA PHE A 110 17.22 5.06 -18.94
C PHE A 110 16.22 4.62 -20.00
N ARG A 111 15.50 5.56 -20.62
CA ARG A 111 14.56 5.29 -21.71
C ARG A 111 15.25 4.69 -22.94
N LYS A 112 16.31 5.33 -23.47
CA LYS A 112 17.03 4.83 -24.65
C LYS A 112 17.56 3.42 -24.42
N ARG A 113 18.18 3.21 -23.26
CA ARG A 113 18.67 1.91 -22.87
C ARG A 113 17.56 0.84 -22.86
N LEU A 114 16.40 1.18 -22.30
CA LEU A 114 15.26 0.29 -22.25
C LEU A 114 14.70 0.01 -23.66
N GLN A 115 14.63 1.02 -24.54
CA GLN A 115 14.25 0.85 -25.94
C GLN A 115 15.21 -0.11 -26.67
N ASP A 116 16.51 0.03 -26.47
CA ASP A 116 17.54 -0.82 -27.08
C ASP A 116 17.49 -2.27 -26.58
N THR A 117 16.97 -2.51 -25.38
CA THR A 117 17.01 -3.82 -24.69
C THR A 117 15.65 -4.45 -24.47
N ILE A 118 14.56 -3.87 -24.98
CA ILE A 118 13.19 -4.31 -24.67
C ILE A 118 12.92 -5.78 -25.01
N ASP A 119 13.47 -6.29 -26.12
CA ASP A 119 13.34 -7.71 -26.48
C ASP A 119 14.03 -8.63 -25.47
N GLU A 120 15.17 -8.20 -24.90
CA GLU A 120 15.82 -8.94 -23.81
C GLU A 120 15.03 -8.86 -22.51
N VAL A 121 14.40 -7.73 -22.22
CA VAL A 121 13.51 -7.58 -21.05
C VAL A 121 12.34 -8.54 -21.16
N ILE A 122 11.68 -8.59 -22.33
CA ILE A 122 10.60 -9.54 -22.63
C ILE A 122 11.08 -10.97 -22.41
N LEU A 123 12.20 -11.36 -23.02
CA LEU A 123 12.75 -12.71 -22.87
C LEU A 123 13.07 -13.04 -21.40
N SER A 124 13.65 -12.10 -20.68
CA SER A 124 14.03 -12.27 -19.27
C SER A 124 12.81 -12.34 -18.34
N SER A 125 11.69 -11.72 -18.72
CA SER A 125 10.44 -11.70 -17.93
C SER A 125 9.62 -12.99 -18.01
N LYS A 126 9.84 -13.83 -19.03
CA LYS A 126 9.04 -15.06 -19.22
C LYS A 126 9.01 -15.97 -17.99
N PRO A 127 10.15 -16.32 -17.36
CA PRO A 127 10.12 -17.17 -16.16
C PRO A 127 9.31 -16.58 -15.00
N PHE A 128 9.31 -15.25 -14.83
CA PHE A 128 8.52 -14.56 -13.82
C PHE A 128 7.01 -14.69 -14.11
N PHE A 129 6.57 -14.43 -15.35
CA PHE A 129 5.16 -14.58 -15.71
C PHE A 129 4.70 -16.04 -15.76
N ASP A 130 5.58 -16.97 -16.14
CA ASP A 130 5.31 -18.40 -16.11
C ASP A 130 5.08 -18.88 -14.66
N TYR A 131 5.87 -18.36 -13.69
CA TYR A 131 5.72 -18.68 -12.27
C TYR A 131 4.34 -18.27 -11.72
N PHE A 132 3.89 -17.06 -12.04
CA PHE A 132 2.59 -16.53 -11.59
C PHE A 132 1.41 -16.87 -12.51
N GLY A 133 1.62 -17.64 -13.58
CA GLY A 133 0.53 -18.09 -14.45
C GLY A 133 -0.11 -17.00 -15.31
N GLY A 134 0.67 -16.02 -15.79
CA GLY A 134 0.22 -15.07 -16.81
C GLY A 134 0.86 -13.69 -16.77
N GLY A 135 0.82 -13.00 -17.91
CA GLY A 135 1.42 -11.69 -18.14
C GLY A 135 2.31 -11.68 -19.37
N ASP A 136 2.45 -10.51 -19.99
CA ASP A 136 3.41 -10.24 -21.05
C ASP A 136 3.79 -8.75 -21.00
N LEU A 137 4.74 -8.36 -21.84
CA LEU A 137 5.20 -6.98 -21.97
C LEU A 137 4.92 -6.42 -23.37
N GLU A 138 3.91 -6.94 -24.09
CA GLU A 138 3.62 -6.45 -25.45
C GLU A 138 3.15 -5.00 -25.43
N PHE A 139 2.22 -4.64 -24.54
CA PHE A 139 1.84 -3.23 -24.35
C PHE A 139 3.05 -2.36 -24.02
N PHE A 140 3.94 -2.83 -23.14
CA PHE A 140 5.12 -2.06 -22.74
C PHE A 140 6.06 -1.84 -23.92
N LYS A 141 6.26 -2.86 -24.77
CA LYS A 141 7.04 -2.77 -26.01
C LYS A 141 6.43 -1.80 -27.00
N GLU A 142 5.15 -1.97 -27.32
CA GLU A 142 4.42 -1.09 -28.24
C GLU A 142 4.45 0.36 -27.75
N PHE A 143 4.26 0.55 -26.44
CA PHE A 143 4.33 1.85 -25.81
C PHE A 143 5.72 2.48 -25.99
N LEU A 144 6.79 1.73 -25.76
CA LEU A 144 8.16 2.21 -25.85
C LEU A 144 8.63 2.51 -27.28
N LEU A 145 8.11 1.80 -28.28
CA LEU A 145 8.60 1.83 -29.66
C LEU A 145 7.67 2.56 -30.64
N SER A 146 6.42 2.84 -30.28
CA SER A 146 5.49 3.54 -31.17
C SER A 146 5.94 4.96 -31.52
N GLU A 147 5.70 5.36 -32.77
CA GLU A 147 6.04 6.71 -33.26
C GLU A 147 5.33 7.81 -32.47
N SER A 148 4.07 7.60 -32.10
CA SER A 148 3.29 8.56 -31.30
C SER A 148 3.91 8.81 -29.93
N ASN A 149 4.41 7.77 -29.27
CA ASN A 149 5.09 7.92 -27.98
C ASN A 149 6.53 8.42 -28.13
N GLN A 150 7.24 8.16 -29.24
CA GLN A 150 8.54 8.79 -29.49
C GLN A 150 8.46 10.32 -29.42
N GLN A 151 7.42 10.91 -30.01
CA GLN A 151 7.19 12.35 -29.93
C GLN A 151 6.92 12.81 -28.49
N ARG A 152 6.08 12.06 -27.74
CA ARG A 152 5.81 12.37 -26.33
C ARG A 152 7.05 12.24 -25.45
N PHE A 153 8.01 11.40 -25.82
CA PHE A 153 9.26 11.24 -25.08
C PHE A 153 10.24 12.42 -25.24
N GLU A 154 10.06 13.28 -26.24
CA GLU A 154 10.83 14.53 -26.35
C GLU A 154 10.54 15.45 -25.15
N ASN A 155 9.31 15.42 -24.63
CA ASN A 155 8.87 16.15 -23.43
C ASN A 155 8.39 15.18 -22.34
N ALA A 156 9.15 14.11 -22.09
CA ALA A 156 8.73 13.02 -21.21
C ALA A 156 8.36 13.46 -19.78
N GLU A 157 9.02 14.51 -19.26
CA GLU A 157 8.71 15.06 -17.93
C GLU A 157 7.29 15.64 -17.86
N GLU A 158 6.88 16.38 -18.90
CA GLU A 158 5.53 16.98 -18.99
C GLU A 158 4.43 15.91 -19.16
N HIS A 159 4.78 14.77 -19.74
CA HIS A 159 3.85 13.65 -19.96
C HIS A 159 3.88 12.56 -18.88
N LYS A 160 4.76 12.67 -17.87
CA LYS A 160 4.98 11.64 -16.85
C LYS A 160 3.67 11.16 -16.20
N GLU A 161 2.81 12.08 -15.79
CA GLU A 161 1.53 11.78 -15.15
C GLU A 161 0.53 11.12 -16.11
N ASN A 162 0.54 11.52 -17.39
CA ASN A 162 -0.28 10.85 -18.40
C ASN A 162 0.20 9.42 -18.67
N PHE A 163 1.52 9.20 -18.73
CA PHE A 163 2.08 7.86 -18.85
C PHE A 163 1.69 6.98 -17.66
N TYR A 164 1.73 7.52 -16.44
CA TYR A 164 1.28 6.83 -15.23
C TYR A 164 -0.18 6.39 -15.34
N LYS A 165 -1.07 7.32 -15.71
CA LYS A 165 -2.51 7.02 -15.92
C LYS A 165 -2.72 5.95 -16.98
N GLU A 166 -2.00 6.00 -18.10
CA GLU A 166 -2.10 5.02 -19.19
C GLU A 166 -1.65 3.61 -18.75
N PHE A 167 -0.53 3.49 -18.04
CA PHE A 167 -0.06 2.20 -17.54
C PHE A 167 -1.02 1.62 -16.50
N TRP A 168 -1.48 2.43 -15.53
CA TRP A 168 -2.45 1.97 -14.55
C TRP A 168 -3.78 1.56 -15.18
N SER A 169 -4.27 2.32 -16.16
CA SER A 169 -5.50 1.97 -16.89
C SER A 169 -5.34 0.70 -17.72
N HIS A 170 -4.14 0.42 -18.24
CA HIS A 170 -3.86 -0.82 -18.96
C HIS A 170 -3.79 -2.04 -18.02
N TYR A 171 -2.98 -1.95 -16.96
CA TYR A 171 -2.72 -3.08 -16.05
C TYR A 171 -3.81 -3.28 -14.98
N TYR A 172 -4.70 -2.31 -14.79
CA TYR A 172 -5.84 -2.37 -13.88
C TYR A 172 -7.10 -1.78 -14.52
N ASN A 173 -7.46 -2.30 -15.70
CA ASN A 173 -8.65 -1.88 -16.44
C ASN A 173 -9.95 -2.36 -15.77
N THR A 174 -10.38 -1.62 -14.74
CA THR A 174 -11.57 -1.91 -13.94
C THR A 174 -12.44 -0.65 -13.81
N PRO A 175 -13.77 -0.80 -13.64
CA PRO A 175 -14.64 0.34 -13.37
C PRO A 175 -14.18 1.19 -12.17
N GLU A 176 -13.65 0.53 -11.15
CA GLU A 176 -13.13 1.17 -9.93
C GLU A 176 -11.92 2.05 -10.23
N ASN A 177 -10.99 1.57 -11.07
CA ASN A 177 -9.84 2.36 -11.51
C ASN A 177 -10.26 3.60 -12.30
N THR A 178 -11.19 3.44 -13.24
CA THR A 178 -11.72 4.57 -14.03
C THR A 178 -12.32 5.63 -13.10
N LYS A 179 -13.17 5.22 -12.14
CA LYS A 179 -13.73 6.13 -11.13
C LYS A 179 -12.66 6.82 -10.29
N ALA A 180 -11.60 6.11 -9.91
CA ALA A 180 -10.50 6.68 -9.14
C ALA A 180 -9.78 7.78 -9.94
N PHE A 181 -9.46 7.53 -11.20
CA PHE A 181 -8.81 8.53 -12.05
C PHE A 181 -9.74 9.71 -12.40
N GLU A 182 -11.04 9.51 -12.56
CA GLU A 182 -12.01 10.60 -12.69
C GLU A 182 -12.06 11.49 -11.44
N LEU A 183 -11.93 10.89 -10.25
CA LEU A 183 -11.80 11.64 -9.00
C LEU A 183 -10.47 12.40 -8.97
N PHE A 184 -9.35 11.77 -9.35
CA PHE A 184 -8.05 12.44 -9.41
C PHE A 184 -8.08 13.64 -10.37
N ASP A 185 -8.67 13.50 -11.56
CA ASP A 185 -8.83 14.59 -12.52
C ASP A 185 -9.54 15.79 -11.88
N LYS A 186 -10.64 15.56 -11.14
CA LYS A 186 -11.37 16.61 -10.42
C LYS A 186 -10.53 17.24 -9.31
N LEU A 187 -9.80 16.42 -8.55
CA LEU A 187 -8.96 16.87 -7.43
C LEU A 187 -7.77 17.71 -7.91
N ILE A 188 -7.15 17.36 -9.04
CA ILE A 188 -6.05 18.10 -9.66
C ILE A 188 -6.57 19.42 -10.25
N GLN A 189 -7.69 19.40 -10.97
CA GLN A 189 -8.26 20.59 -11.59
C GLN A 189 -8.82 21.61 -10.58
N ARG A 190 -9.29 21.16 -9.41
CA ARG A 190 -9.98 22.00 -8.42
C ARG A 190 -9.44 21.77 -7.01
N LEU A 191 -8.56 22.67 -6.58
CA LEU A 191 -7.90 22.61 -5.26
C LEU A 191 -8.87 22.59 -4.07
N THR A 192 -10.05 23.20 -4.20
CA THR A 192 -11.09 23.27 -3.16
C THR A 192 -12.16 22.18 -3.30
N TYR A 193 -12.05 21.30 -4.30
CA TYR A 193 -13.01 20.22 -4.48
C TYR A 193 -12.80 19.15 -3.40
N LEU A 194 -13.90 18.82 -2.73
CA LEU A 194 -14.05 17.71 -1.80
C LEU A 194 -15.37 17.03 -2.15
N PRO A 195 -15.36 15.76 -2.60
CA PRO A 195 -16.59 15.04 -2.86
C PRO A 195 -17.32 14.78 -1.54
N GLU A 196 -18.65 14.80 -1.53
CA GLU A 196 -19.40 14.33 -0.35
C GLU A 196 -19.35 12.80 -0.28
N TYR A 197 -19.17 12.25 0.91
CA TYR A 197 -19.32 10.81 1.17
C TYR A 197 -20.79 10.37 1.28
N GLU A 198 -21.74 11.25 0.96
CA GLU A 198 -23.18 11.01 1.16
C GLU A 198 -23.80 10.08 0.09
N ASP A 199 -23.04 9.72 -0.94
CA ASP A 199 -23.37 8.65 -1.87
C ASP A 199 -22.73 7.32 -1.40
N VAL A 200 -23.59 6.42 -0.92
CA VAL A 200 -23.26 5.01 -0.73
C VAL A 200 -22.71 4.47 -2.06
N ASP A 201 -21.61 3.68 -2.04
CA ASP A 201 -21.02 2.95 -3.19
C ASP A 201 -20.02 3.69 -4.11
N HIS A 202 -18.97 4.28 -3.55
CA HIS A 202 -17.73 4.48 -4.31
C HIS A 202 -16.64 3.54 -3.83
N ASP A 203 -16.74 2.28 -4.26
CA ASP A 203 -15.59 1.40 -4.28
C ASP A 203 -14.62 1.88 -5.37
N TYR A 204 -13.45 2.33 -4.95
CA TYR A 204 -12.33 2.69 -5.82
C TYR A 204 -11.30 1.56 -5.95
N GLY A 205 -11.67 0.35 -5.51
CA GLY A 205 -10.86 -0.85 -5.61
C GLY A 205 -9.55 -0.68 -4.84
N LEU A 206 -8.43 -0.93 -5.52
CA LEU A 206 -7.09 -0.80 -4.93
C LEU A 206 -6.78 0.64 -4.45
N TRP A 207 -7.47 1.64 -4.96
CA TRP A 207 -7.24 3.05 -4.61
C TRP A 207 -7.95 3.51 -3.34
N ASN A 208 -8.79 2.66 -2.73
CA ASN A 208 -9.61 3.05 -1.57
C ASN A 208 -8.77 3.62 -0.42
N ASN A 209 -7.63 3.00 -0.14
CA ASN A 209 -6.76 3.41 0.95
C ASN A 209 -6.10 4.77 0.67
N TYR A 210 -5.48 4.90 -0.51
CA TYR A 210 -4.93 6.17 -0.99
C TYR A 210 -6.01 7.27 -0.94
N ILE A 211 -7.12 7.12 -1.66
CA ILE A 211 -8.19 8.13 -1.73
C ILE A 211 -8.69 8.56 -0.36
N GLY A 212 -8.85 7.64 0.61
CA GLY A 212 -9.27 8.01 1.95
C GLY A 212 -8.26 8.90 2.68
N ASN A 213 -6.97 8.55 2.67
CA ASN A 213 -5.90 9.37 3.26
C ASN A 213 -5.85 10.78 2.66
N VAL A 214 -6.00 10.83 1.35
CA VAL A 214 -5.93 11.99 0.49
C VAL A 214 -7.06 12.98 0.73
N LEU A 215 -8.29 12.47 0.73
CA LEU A 215 -9.46 13.28 0.97
C LEU A 215 -9.50 13.78 2.41
N ALA A 216 -9.07 12.97 3.38
CA ALA A 216 -8.93 13.40 4.78
C ALA A 216 -7.89 14.51 4.94
N LYS A 217 -6.71 14.37 4.32
CA LYS A 217 -5.68 15.41 4.34
C LYS A 217 -6.15 16.70 3.69
N ARG A 218 -6.88 16.61 2.57
CA ARG A 218 -7.45 17.77 1.88
C ARG A 218 -8.52 18.46 2.72
N ALA A 219 -9.44 17.70 3.33
CA ALA A 219 -10.45 18.21 4.26
C ALA A 219 -9.81 18.94 5.46
N TYR A 220 -8.70 18.41 5.99
CA TYR A 220 -7.96 19.04 7.09
C TYR A 220 -7.23 20.33 6.68
N SER A 221 -6.52 20.33 5.54
CA SER A 221 -5.51 21.36 5.24
C SER A 221 -5.96 22.51 4.33
N LYS A 222 -6.97 22.31 3.48
CA LYS A 222 -7.20 23.23 2.33
C LYS A 222 -8.60 23.83 2.24
N ILE A 223 -9.54 23.39 3.07
CA ILE A 223 -10.95 23.71 2.82
C ILE A 223 -11.64 24.34 4.03
N LYS A 224 -12.14 25.57 3.83
CA LYS A 224 -13.00 26.32 4.76
C LYS A 224 -14.46 25.82 4.70
N ILE A 225 -14.64 24.50 4.71
CA ILE A 225 -15.96 23.86 4.89
C ILE A 225 -16.25 23.83 6.39
N GLU A 226 -17.53 23.84 6.78
CA GLU A 226 -17.92 23.68 8.18
C GLU A 226 -17.48 22.30 8.69
N ASP A 227 -16.98 22.21 9.93
CA ASP A 227 -16.41 20.96 10.45
C ASP A 227 -17.41 19.79 10.44
N LYS A 228 -18.72 20.09 10.52
CA LYS A 228 -19.83 19.13 10.41
C LYS A 228 -19.88 18.36 9.09
N ASP A 229 -19.26 18.87 8.02
CA ASP A 229 -19.26 18.20 6.71
C ASP A 229 -17.94 17.45 6.45
N LYS A 230 -16.91 17.68 7.29
CA LYS A 230 -15.58 17.07 7.14
C LYS A 230 -15.46 15.71 7.83
N TRP A 231 -16.28 15.45 8.86
CA TRP A 231 -16.12 14.28 9.72
C TRP A 231 -16.14 12.96 8.94
N LYS A 232 -16.90 12.86 7.84
CA LYS A 232 -16.96 11.65 7.01
C LYS A 232 -15.60 11.30 6.41
N HIS A 233 -14.81 12.31 6.03
CA HIS A 233 -13.47 12.12 5.50
C HIS A 233 -12.49 11.66 6.57
N TYR A 234 -12.56 12.26 7.75
CA TYR A 234 -11.72 11.84 8.88
C TYR A 234 -12.08 10.42 9.31
N TRP A 235 -13.38 10.12 9.37
CA TRP A 235 -13.86 8.81 9.74
C TRP A 235 -13.47 7.73 8.74
N ARG A 236 -13.62 7.99 7.43
CA ARG A 236 -13.17 7.05 6.41
C ARG A 236 -11.67 6.78 6.52
N CYS A 237 -10.84 7.80 6.73
CA CYS A 237 -9.40 7.62 6.91
C CYS A 237 -9.07 6.83 8.18
N ALA A 238 -9.77 7.06 9.28
CA ALA A 238 -9.58 6.31 10.53
C ALA A 238 -9.91 4.81 10.45
N GLN A 239 -10.74 4.41 9.48
CA GLN A 239 -11.11 3.00 9.24
C GLN A 239 -10.14 2.26 8.31
N LEU A 240 -9.23 2.97 7.65
CA LEU A 240 -8.29 2.40 6.68
C LEU A 240 -7.03 1.86 7.36
N PRO A 241 -6.34 0.89 6.74
CA PRO A 241 -5.11 0.35 7.31
C PRO A 241 -3.99 1.41 7.33
N HIS A 242 -3.47 1.69 8.52
CA HIS A 242 -2.38 2.66 8.70
C HIS A 242 -1.04 2.10 8.21
N GLY A 243 -0.15 2.98 7.75
CA GLY A 243 1.17 2.61 7.23
C GLY A 243 1.22 2.35 5.73
N PHE A 244 0.06 2.37 5.06
CA PHE A 244 -0.11 2.11 3.63
C PHE A 244 -0.67 3.34 2.92
N ASP A 245 -0.11 3.68 1.75
CA ASP A 245 -0.58 4.71 0.81
C ASP A 245 -0.90 6.06 1.46
N ALA A 246 -0.19 6.38 2.55
CA ALA A 246 -0.26 7.69 3.15
C ALA A 246 0.61 8.64 2.35
N ASP A 247 -0.04 9.40 1.49
CA ASP A 247 0.61 10.47 0.76
C ASP A 247 0.30 11.83 1.41
N GLY A 248 1.36 12.56 1.75
CA GLY A 248 1.27 13.92 2.27
C GLY A 248 1.09 14.97 1.16
N ASN A 249 1.06 14.54 -0.10
CA ASN A 249 1.08 15.41 -1.25
C ASN A 249 -0.16 16.29 -1.36
N ARG A 250 0.01 17.39 -2.10
CA ARG A 250 -0.98 18.45 -2.26
C ARG A 250 -2.13 18.09 -3.22
N PHE A 251 -2.14 16.87 -3.77
CA PHE A 251 -3.06 16.38 -4.82
C PHE A 251 -2.97 17.21 -6.09
N GLU A 252 -1.77 17.28 -6.64
CA GLU A 252 -1.46 17.98 -7.89
C GLU A 252 -1.00 17.00 -8.99
N GLU A 253 -0.78 15.72 -8.65
CA GLU A 253 -0.26 14.65 -9.52
C GLU A 253 -1.00 13.32 -9.24
N TYR A 254 -0.99 12.36 -10.19
CA TYR A 254 -1.51 11.00 -10.00
C TYR A 254 -0.52 10.07 -9.31
N THR A 255 0.77 10.26 -9.57
CA THR A 255 1.84 9.47 -8.94
C THR A 255 1.73 9.58 -7.42
N ILE A 256 1.77 8.45 -6.72
CA ILE A 256 1.77 8.42 -5.26
C ILE A 256 3.13 8.91 -4.77
N HIS A 257 3.15 9.96 -3.95
CA HIS A 257 4.36 10.43 -3.28
C HIS A 257 4.49 9.82 -1.89
N LEU A 258 5.71 9.93 -1.36
CA LEU A 258 6.03 9.48 -0.02
C LEU A 258 5.44 10.46 1.00
N GLY A 259 4.40 10.04 1.71
CA GLY A 259 3.90 10.71 2.91
C GLY A 259 4.17 9.92 4.18
N TRP A 260 3.59 10.38 5.30
CA TRP A 260 3.72 9.77 6.63
C TRP A 260 2.33 9.57 7.24
N SER A 261 1.85 8.32 7.39
CA SER A 261 0.54 8.03 8.01
C SER A 261 0.43 8.70 9.38
N ASN A 262 1.50 8.68 10.18
CA ASN A 262 1.54 9.35 11.48
C ASN A 262 1.13 10.83 11.40
N SER A 263 1.68 11.59 10.45
CA SER A 263 1.36 13.03 10.35
C SER A 263 -0.10 13.27 9.94
N ILE A 264 -0.66 12.42 9.07
CA ILE A 264 -2.05 12.52 8.64
C ILE A 264 -2.97 12.15 9.81
N LEU A 265 -2.70 11.04 10.47
CA LEU A 265 -3.49 10.51 11.58
C LEU A 265 -3.43 11.41 12.82
N ASP A 266 -2.26 11.93 13.18
CA ASP A 266 -2.11 12.93 14.23
C ASP A 266 -2.97 14.16 13.93
N SER A 267 -2.99 14.61 12.66
CA SER A 267 -3.78 15.77 12.24
C SER A 267 -5.28 15.52 12.39
N ILE A 268 -5.77 14.33 11.99
CA ILE A 268 -7.21 14.06 12.03
C ILE A 268 -7.70 13.58 13.40
N ALA A 269 -6.85 12.92 14.20
CA ALA A 269 -7.18 12.47 15.56
C ALA A 269 -7.55 13.64 16.47
N ASP A 270 -6.99 14.82 16.23
CA ASP A 270 -7.39 16.07 16.89
C ASP A 270 -8.88 16.37 16.79
N SER A 271 -9.54 15.89 15.75
CA SER A 271 -10.97 16.09 15.52
C SER A 271 -11.83 15.11 16.33
N PHE A 272 -11.28 14.00 16.82
CA PHE A 272 -11.99 12.95 17.58
C PHE A 272 -12.04 13.19 19.10
N ASP A 273 -11.61 14.36 19.55
CA ASP A 273 -11.45 14.71 20.95
C ASP A 273 -12.82 14.78 21.69
N SER A 274 -13.12 13.77 22.50
CA SER A 274 -14.36 13.70 23.30
C SER A 274 -14.36 14.66 24.50
N GLU A 275 -13.20 15.20 24.89
CA GLU A 275 -13.12 16.22 25.94
C GLU A 275 -13.60 17.59 25.43
N TRP A 276 -13.64 17.79 24.11
CA TRP A 276 -14.04 19.04 23.48
C TRP A 276 -15.42 18.88 22.83
N GLU A 277 -16.47 19.29 23.55
CA GLU A 277 -17.87 19.10 23.15
C GLU A 277 -18.17 19.57 21.71
N SER A 278 -17.60 20.69 21.27
CA SER A 278 -17.81 21.20 19.90
C SER A 278 -17.24 20.29 18.81
N LYS A 279 -16.14 19.58 19.08
CA LYS A 279 -15.56 18.59 18.17
C LYS A 279 -16.31 17.28 18.27
N TYR A 280 -16.55 16.80 19.48
CA TYR A 280 -17.30 15.57 19.69
C TYR A 280 -18.71 15.62 19.09
N ALA A 281 -19.41 16.74 19.22
CA ALA A 281 -20.76 16.94 18.69
C ALA A 281 -20.85 16.85 17.15
N MET A 282 -19.73 16.99 16.42
CA MET A 282 -19.73 16.93 14.96
C MET A 282 -20.00 15.53 14.41
N PHE A 283 -19.72 14.48 15.19
CA PHE A 283 -19.94 13.11 14.76
C PHE A 283 -21.36 12.64 15.09
N PRO A 284 -21.99 11.84 14.20
CA PRO A 284 -23.24 11.18 14.52
C PRO A 284 -23.02 10.06 15.56
N GLU A 285 -24.11 9.64 16.19
CA GLU A 285 -24.06 8.70 17.32
C GLU A 285 -23.54 7.32 16.92
N GLU A 286 -23.80 6.86 15.68
CA GLU A 286 -23.27 5.59 15.18
C GLU A 286 -21.74 5.59 15.13
N VAL A 287 -21.13 6.73 14.76
CA VAL A 287 -19.67 6.88 14.68
C VAL A 287 -19.07 6.93 16.09
N LYS A 288 -19.68 7.67 17.01
CA LYS A 288 -19.22 7.76 18.41
C LYS A 288 -19.21 6.40 19.12
N LYS A 289 -20.17 5.54 18.79
CA LYS A 289 -20.29 4.18 19.34
C LYS A 289 -19.45 3.15 18.61
N HIS A 290 -18.85 3.50 17.47
CA HIS A 290 -18.09 2.54 16.69
C HIS A 290 -16.79 2.16 17.42
N PRO A 291 -16.36 0.88 17.40
CA PRO A 291 -15.20 0.41 18.16
C PRO A 291 -13.89 1.17 17.87
N LEU A 292 -13.73 1.67 16.64
CA LEU A 292 -12.55 2.45 16.23
C LEU A 292 -12.53 3.90 16.71
N PHE A 293 -13.62 4.45 17.26
CA PHE A 293 -13.66 5.85 17.67
C PHE A 293 -12.65 6.13 18.79
N GLU A 294 -12.68 5.32 19.85
CA GLU A 294 -11.75 5.42 20.99
C GLU A 294 -10.30 5.20 20.53
N ALA A 295 -10.08 4.23 19.64
CA ALA A 295 -8.76 3.95 19.08
C ALA A 295 -8.19 5.15 18.30
N THR A 296 -9.06 5.87 17.58
CA THR A 296 -8.68 7.05 16.79
C THR A 296 -8.38 8.26 17.68
N GLU A 297 -9.23 8.51 18.67
CA GLU A 297 -9.01 9.56 19.67
C GLU A 297 -7.68 9.37 20.41
N ALA A 298 -7.34 8.13 20.75
CA ALA A 298 -6.17 7.82 21.53
C ALA A 298 -4.83 8.05 20.82
N ILE A 299 -4.81 8.15 19.48
CA ILE A 299 -3.60 8.38 18.69
C ILE A 299 -2.85 9.63 19.20
N ARG A 300 -3.58 10.69 19.57
CA ARG A 300 -3.02 11.96 20.06
C ARG A 300 -2.60 11.93 21.53
N LYS A 301 -3.02 10.94 22.34
CA LYS A 301 -2.84 10.97 23.80
C LYS A 301 -1.34 10.90 24.17
N VAL A 302 -0.92 11.82 25.04
CA VAL A 302 0.49 12.06 25.43
C VAL A 302 1.19 10.77 25.88
N GLY A 303 2.39 10.49 25.34
CA GLY A 303 3.15 9.26 25.59
C GLY A 303 3.26 8.36 24.36
N GLY A 304 2.45 8.65 23.35
CA GLY A 304 2.42 8.04 22.02
C GLY A 304 1.82 6.64 22.05
N TYR A 305 0.84 6.48 21.19
CA TYR A 305 -0.03 5.32 21.08
C TYR A 305 0.68 4.08 20.52
N ALA A 306 0.34 2.91 21.05
CA ALA A 306 0.94 1.61 20.67
C ALA A 306 -0.04 0.67 19.94
N GLY A 307 -1.29 1.10 19.69
CA GLY A 307 -2.27 0.31 18.94
C GLY A 307 -3.15 -0.62 19.78
N ASP A 308 -3.03 -0.64 21.11
CA ASP A 308 -3.79 -1.53 22.00
C ASP A 308 -5.32 -1.36 21.88
N LEU A 309 -5.80 -0.13 21.68
CA LEU A 309 -7.22 0.13 21.45
C LEU A 309 -7.69 -0.32 20.07
N HIS A 310 -6.83 -0.35 19.05
CA HIS A 310 -7.15 -0.97 17.77
C HIS A 310 -7.29 -2.50 17.90
N ILE A 311 -6.50 -3.16 18.76
CA ILE A 311 -6.66 -4.60 19.03
C ILE A 311 -8.03 -4.86 19.68
N LYS A 312 -8.42 -4.05 20.68
CA LYS A 312 -9.75 -4.16 21.29
C LYS A 312 -10.86 -3.95 20.26
N ALA A 313 -10.71 -2.93 19.41
CA ALA A 313 -11.65 -2.66 18.33
C ALA A 313 -11.75 -3.82 17.34
N ALA A 314 -10.63 -4.44 16.95
CA ALA A 314 -10.59 -5.58 16.05
C ALA A 314 -11.43 -6.76 16.58
N VAL A 315 -11.27 -7.11 17.86
CA VAL A 315 -12.03 -8.18 18.51
C VAL A 315 -13.54 -7.91 18.51
N ILE A 316 -13.94 -6.66 18.77
CA ILE A 316 -15.36 -6.25 18.75
C ILE A 316 -15.91 -6.28 17.31
N LEU A 317 -15.12 -5.81 16.34
CA LEU A 317 -15.50 -5.81 14.92
C LEU A 317 -15.77 -7.23 14.41
N GLU A 318 -14.91 -8.19 14.76
CA GLU A 318 -15.11 -9.59 14.42
C GLU A 318 -16.35 -10.18 15.12
N LYS A 319 -16.43 -10.06 16.45
CA LYS A 319 -17.39 -10.83 17.26
C LYS A 319 -18.78 -10.22 17.34
N GLU A 320 -18.88 -8.90 17.37
CA GLU A 320 -20.14 -8.19 17.61
C GLU A 320 -20.69 -7.57 16.31
N TYR A 321 -19.82 -7.12 15.41
CA TYR A 321 -20.22 -6.50 14.13
C TYR A 321 -20.18 -7.46 12.94
N ASN A 322 -19.58 -8.65 13.08
CA ASN A 322 -19.36 -9.60 12.00
C ASN A 322 -18.67 -8.94 10.78
N ASP A 323 -17.70 -8.06 11.05
CA ASP A 323 -16.92 -7.33 10.07
C ASP A 323 -15.45 -7.81 10.07
N PRO A 324 -15.14 -8.90 9.34
CA PRO A 324 -13.78 -9.43 9.30
C PRO A 324 -12.80 -8.53 8.56
N ILE A 325 -13.28 -7.68 7.63
CA ILE A 325 -12.41 -6.73 6.90
C ILE A 325 -12.06 -5.55 7.80
N GLY A 326 -13.03 -5.02 8.55
CA GLY A 326 -12.77 -4.02 9.59
C GLY A 326 -11.83 -4.55 10.67
N CYS A 327 -12.02 -5.80 11.11
CA CYS A 327 -11.09 -6.47 12.04
C CYS A 327 -9.66 -6.53 11.46
N TRP A 328 -9.51 -7.00 10.21
CA TRP A 328 -8.21 -7.04 9.53
C TRP A 328 -7.54 -5.66 9.48
N ASN A 329 -8.24 -4.63 9.02
CA ASN A 329 -7.70 -3.27 8.95
C ASN A 329 -7.31 -2.73 10.33
N ALA A 330 -8.11 -3.00 11.36
CA ALA A 330 -7.80 -2.62 12.73
C ALA A 330 -6.52 -3.31 13.25
N LEU A 331 -6.30 -4.59 12.94
CA LEU A 331 -5.07 -5.31 13.26
C LEU A 331 -3.84 -4.74 12.52
N LEU A 332 -3.99 -4.36 11.26
CA LEU A 332 -2.92 -3.68 10.50
C LEU A 332 -2.53 -2.36 11.17
N SER A 333 -3.54 -1.55 11.51
CA SER A 333 -3.35 -0.27 12.19
C SER A 333 -2.73 -0.44 13.58
N ALA A 334 -3.16 -1.43 14.35
CA ALA A 334 -2.56 -1.77 15.64
C ALA A 334 -1.07 -2.11 15.51
N SER A 335 -0.75 -3.01 14.58
CA SER A 335 0.61 -3.48 14.33
C SER A 335 1.54 -2.37 13.85
N TYR A 336 1.06 -1.47 12.98
CA TYR A 336 1.81 -0.28 12.55
C TYR A 336 2.23 0.59 13.73
N TRP A 337 1.29 0.90 14.64
CA TRP A 337 1.56 1.73 15.82
C TRP A 337 2.52 1.04 16.80
N ALA A 338 2.30 -0.25 17.06
CA ALA A 338 3.19 -1.07 17.89
C ALA A 338 4.62 -1.12 17.32
N GLY A 339 4.77 -1.36 16.02
CA GLY A 339 6.06 -1.40 15.34
C GLY A 339 6.79 -0.06 15.30
N LYS A 340 6.07 1.06 15.22
CA LYS A 340 6.67 2.40 15.40
C LYS A 340 7.18 2.62 16.82
N LYS A 341 6.48 2.09 17.82
CA LYS A 341 6.91 2.14 19.23
C LYS A 341 8.01 1.15 19.59
N GLY A 342 8.21 0.12 18.77
CA GLY A 342 9.10 -0.99 19.09
C GLY A 342 8.50 -1.96 20.11
N ASP A 343 7.17 -1.96 20.24
CA ASP A 343 6.43 -2.91 21.07
C ASP A 343 6.23 -4.22 20.31
N LEU A 344 7.23 -5.09 20.38
CA LEU A 344 7.24 -6.34 19.61
C LEU A 344 6.18 -7.33 20.10
N ASP A 345 5.84 -7.31 21.39
CA ASP A 345 4.82 -8.19 21.97
C ASP A 345 3.44 -7.87 21.36
N LEU A 346 3.11 -6.57 21.20
CA LEU A 346 1.89 -6.17 20.50
C LEU A 346 1.93 -6.50 19.01
N VAL A 347 3.07 -6.35 18.33
CA VAL A 347 3.20 -6.76 16.91
C VAL A 347 2.93 -8.26 16.75
N GLU A 348 3.56 -9.10 17.58
CA GLU A 348 3.38 -10.55 17.59
C GLU A 348 1.93 -10.94 17.91
N MET A 349 1.28 -10.24 18.85
CA MET A 349 -0.14 -10.45 19.16
C MET A 349 -1.05 -10.13 17.97
N CYS A 350 -0.87 -8.98 17.32
CA CYS A 350 -1.66 -8.60 16.14
C CYS A 350 -1.52 -9.64 15.02
N TRP A 351 -0.30 -10.13 14.82
CA TRP A 351 0.00 -11.14 13.82
C TRP A 351 -0.68 -12.48 14.15
N GLY A 352 -0.56 -12.96 15.39
CA GLY A 352 -1.25 -14.18 15.82
C GLY A 352 -2.77 -14.10 15.63
N LEU A 353 -3.38 -12.97 15.99
CA LEU A 353 -4.81 -12.72 15.76
C LEU A 353 -5.17 -12.73 14.27
N ALA A 354 -4.31 -12.21 13.39
CA ALA A 354 -4.53 -12.24 11.95
C ALA A 354 -4.41 -13.66 11.34
N ILE A 355 -3.53 -14.50 11.89
CA ILE A 355 -3.43 -15.93 11.54
C ILE A 355 -4.72 -16.66 11.94
N ASP A 356 -5.25 -16.38 13.13
CA ASP A 356 -6.49 -16.99 13.60
C ASP A 356 -7.70 -16.50 12.77
N LEU A 357 -7.78 -15.19 12.50
CA LEU A 357 -8.83 -14.58 11.66
C LEU A 357 -8.84 -15.19 10.25
N SER A 358 -7.66 -15.26 9.61
CA SER A 358 -7.53 -15.85 8.27
C SER A 358 -7.94 -17.31 8.21
N ARG A 359 -7.63 -18.10 9.25
CA ARG A 359 -8.13 -19.48 9.39
C ARG A 359 -9.65 -19.54 9.55
N THR A 360 -10.22 -18.72 10.43
CA THR A 360 -11.67 -18.68 10.71
C THR A 360 -12.48 -18.35 9.46
N HIS A 361 -12.00 -17.42 8.62
CA HIS A 361 -12.69 -16.97 7.41
C HIS A 361 -12.24 -17.68 6.12
N GLY A 362 -11.39 -18.71 6.22
CA GLY A 362 -10.99 -19.52 5.07
C GLY A 362 -10.01 -18.85 4.10
N TRP A 363 -9.33 -17.78 4.51
CA TRP A 363 -8.31 -17.08 3.73
C TRP A 363 -6.99 -17.87 3.72
N THR A 364 -7.03 -19.04 3.07
CA THR A 364 -6.00 -20.08 3.18
C THR A 364 -4.63 -19.60 2.70
N GLU A 365 -4.56 -18.86 1.58
CA GLU A 365 -3.28 -18.32 1.09
C GLU A 365 -2.66 -17.34 2.10
N ILE A 366 -3.45 -16.41 2.63
CA ILE A 366 -3.02 -15.45 3.66
C ILE A 366 -2.55 -16.20 4.90
N HIS A 367 -3.33 -17.17 5.39
CA HIS A 367 -2.99 -17.96 6.57
C HIS A 367 -1.63 -18.63 6.44
N ASN A 368 -1.35 -19.27 5.29
CA ASN A 368 -0.09 -19.95 5.04
C ASN A 368 1.08 -18.98 5.04
N VAL A 369 0.96 -17.87 4.31
CA VAL A 369 2.01 -16.85 4.22
C VAL A 369 2.31 -16.24 5.59
N LEU A 370 1.28 -15.86 6.34
CA LEU A 370 1.44 -15.32 7.69
C LEU A 370 2.13 -16.33 8.62
N SER A 371 1.78 -17.61 8.51
CA SER A 371 2.37 -18.67 9.35
C SER A 371 3.85 -18.90 9.01
N GLU A 372 4.19 -19.03 7.72
CA GLU A 372 5.57 -19.19 7.24
C GLU A 372 6.46 -18.01 7.67
N GLN A 373 5.95 -16.78 7.50
CA GLN A 373 6.66 -15.57 7.93
C GLN A 373 6.86 -15.55 9.45
N MET A 374 5.90 -16.05 10.24
CA MET A 374 5.99 -16.07 11.71
C MET A 374 7.04 -17.08 12.18
N GLU A 375 7.11 -18.24 11.51
CA GLU A 375 8.18 -19.21 11.71
C GLU A 375 9.54 -18.56 11.40
N PHE A 376 9.68 -17.94 10.22
CA PHE A 376 10.90 -17.21 9.83
C PHE A 376 11.31 -16.20 10.90
N TYR A 377 10.37 -15.39 11.38
CA TYR A 377 10.58 -14.41 12.41
C TYR A 377 11.12 -15.03 13.70
N TYR A 378 10.45 -16.04 14.26
CA TYR A 378 10.91 -16.69 15.50
C TYR A 378 12.25 -17.39 15.35
N HIS A 379 12.58 -17.86 14.15
CA HIS A 379 13.90 -18.46 13.90
C HIS A 379 15.03 -17.44 13.99
N TYR A 380 14.81 -16.18 13.60
CA TYR A 380 15.86 -15.17 13.52
C TYR A 380 15.76 -14.04 14.56
N LYS A 381 14.64 -13.88 15.29
CA LYS A 381 14.39 -12.72 16.16
C LYS A 381 15.45 -12.47 17.24
N ASP A 382 16.11 -13.53 17.72
CA ASP A 382 17.18 -13.49 18.73
C ASP A 382 18.59 -13.60 18.13
N LYS A 383 18.69 -13.76 16.81
CA LYS A 383 19.95 -13.95 16.06
C LYS A 383 20.37 -12.69 15.28
N ILE A 384 19.41 -11.80 15.02
CA ILE A 384 19.51 -10.57 14.23
C ILE A 384 18.76 -9.46 14.96
#